data_AF-A0A9J6AUU6-F1
#
_entry.id   AF-A0A9J6AUU6-F1
#
_cell.length_a   1.000
_cell.length_b   1.000
_cell.length_c   1.000
_cell.angle_alpha   90.00
_cell.angle_beta   90.00
_cell.angle_gamma   90.00
#
_symmetry.space_group_name_H-M   'P 1'
#
loop_
_entity.id
_entity.type
_entity.pdbx_description
1 polymer ?
#
loop_
_entity_poly.entity_id
_entity_poly.type
_entity_poly.pdbx_seq_one_letter_code
_entity_poly.pdbx_strand_id
1 'polypeptide(L)'
;MDDLSELSSEDSVFPLVITATTCLPSVLTEDHISDTQPKTSLHMQISQAVLEKDHEGTFKVRIIRQILWVDNVRYELHEIYGIGNSGPDYENNGSGKECVICMTEPKDTAVLPCRHMCMCSGCANTLRLQSNRCPICRQPFEELLEIRINNGDIDE
;
A
#
# COMPACT_ATOMS: atom_id res chain seq x y z
N MET A 1 -22.64 16.10 6.56
CA MET A 1 -21.25 15.80 6.96
C MET A 1 -21.30 15.53 8.46
N ASP A 2 -22.26 14.71 8.86
CA ASP A 2 -22.87 14.74 10.20
C ASP A 2 -23.28 13.31 10.53
N ASP A 3 -22.34 12.53 11.04
CA ASP A 3 -22.65 11.30 11.79
C ASP A 3 -21.43 10.83 12.59
N LEU A 4 -20.78 11.75 13.31
CA LEU A 4 -19.58 11.45 14.13
C LEU A 4 -19.82 11.62 15.63
N SER A 5 -21.06 11.86 16.07
CA SER A 5 -21.37 12.29 17.44
C SER A 5 -21.89 11.21 18.38
N GLU A 6 -21.94 9.94 17.99
CA GLU A 6 -22.33 8.85 18.89
C GLU A 6 -21.18 7.85 19.10
N LEU A 7 -20.28 8.16 20.03
CA LEU A 7 -19.28 7.21 20.49
C LEU A 7 -19.34 7.10 22.03
N SER A 8 -19.70 5.89 22.49
CA SER A 8 -19.83 5.48 23.87
C SER A 8 -18.51 5.53 24.64
N SER A 9 -18.61 5.87 25.93
CA SER A 9 -17.53 6.25 26.84
C SER A 9 -16.54 5.16 27.29
N GLU A 10 -16.37 4.05 26.55
CA GLU A 10 -15.43 2.99 26.96
C GLU A 10 -14.26 2.74 26.01
N ASP A 11 -14.31 3.22 24.76
CA ASP A 11 -13.16 3.27 23.85
C ASP A 11 -13.23 4.55 23.00
N SER A 12 -12.39 5.54 23.31
CA SER A 12 -12.44 6.82 22.61
C SER A 12 -11.73 6.73 21.26
N VAL A 13 -12.50 6.45 20.20
CA VAL A 13 -12.03 6.46 18.81
C VAL A 13 -12.27 7.84 18.20
N PHE A 14 -11.23 8.48 17.66
CA PHE A 14 -11.36 9.80 17.01
C PHE A 14 -11.01 9.71 15.52
N PRO A 15 -11.91 10.10 14.60
CA PRO A 15 -11.61 10.12 13.18
C PRO A 15 -10.62 11.25 12.85
N LEU A 16 -9.57 10.93 12.09
CA LEU A 16 -8.56 11.88 11.60
C LEU A 16 -8.44 11.75 10.08
N VAL A 17 -8.51 12.89 9.37
CA VAL A 17 -8.28 12.94 7.93
C VAL A 17 -7.06 13.80 7.66
N ILE A 18 -6.02 13.21 7.09
CA ILE A 18 -4.79 13.91 6.67
C ILE A 18 -4.80 14.01 5.14
N THR A 19 -4.68 15.23 4.63
CA THR A 19 -4.60 15.50 3.18
C THR A 19 -3.23 16.07 2.84
N ALA A 20 -2.52 15.43 1.92
CA ALA A 20 -1.30 15.94 1.33
C ALA A 20 -1.53 16.24 -0.15
N THR A 21 -1.20 17.45 -0.59
CA THR A 21 -1.35 17.90 -1.99
C THR A 21 -0.01 18.36 -2.53
N THR A 22 0.32 17.96 -3.75
CA THR A 22 1.46 18.54 -4.46
C THR A 22 1.06 19.89 -5.04
N CYS A 23 1.76 20.96 -4.64
CA CYS A 23 1.71 22.24 -5.35
C CYS A 23 2.87 22.29 -6.36
N LEU A 24 2.59 22.66 -7.60
CA LEU A 24 3.66 23.00 -8.53
C LEU A 24 4.17 24.40 -8.15
N PRO A 25 5.48 24.63 -7.99
CA PRO A 25 5.98 25.99 -7.92
C PRO A 25 5.61 26.69 -9.22
N SER A 26 4.78 27.73 -9.12
CA SER A 26 4.46 28.60 -10.25
C SER A 26 5.77 29.13 -10.81
N VAL A 27 6.15 28.71 -12.01
CA VAL A 27 7.17 29.39 -12.80
C VAL A 27 6.56 30.75 -13.16
N LEU A 28 6.77 31.73 -12.30
CA LEU A 28 6.61 33.14 -12.63
C LEU A 28 7.80 33.50 -13.52
N THR A 29 7.70 33.22 -14.80
CA THR A 29 8.43 33.99 -15.80
C THR A 29 7.42 34.92 -16.44
N GLU A 30 7.48 36.18 -16.03
CA GLU A 30 6.92 37.29 -16.80
C GLU A 30 7.40 37.17 -18.26
N ASP A 31 6.48 37.46 -19.18
CA ASP A 31 6.66 37.64 -20.61
C ASP A 31 6.98 36.40 -21.46
N HIS A 32 5.93 35.74 -21.96
CA HIS A 32 5.54 35.81 -23.38
C HIS A 32 4.36 34.87 -23.69
N ILE A 33 3.38 35.41 -24.41
CA ILE A 33 2.17 34.75 -24.92
C ILE A 33 2.56 33.52 -25.76
N SER A 34 2.33 32.32 -25.22
CA SER A 34 2.20 31.10 -26.02
C SER A 34 1.11 30.22 -25.40
N ASP A 35 0.18 29.82 -26.26
CA ASP A 35 -1.10 29.15 -25.98
C ASP A 35 -0.90 27.68 -25.57
N THR A 36 -0.11 27.46 -24.52
CA THR A 36 0.06 26.15 -23.89
C THR A 36 -0.47 26.24 -22.47
N GLN A 37 -1.76 25.92 -22.33
CA GLN A 37 -2.41 25.74 -21.04
C GLN A 37 -1.53 24.84 -20.16
N PRO A 38 -1.06 25.31 -19.00
CA PRO A 38 -0.26 24.48 -18.12
C PRO A 38 -1.13 23.28 -17.70
N LYS A 39 -0.74 22.07 -18.11
CA LYS A 39 -1.34 20.83 -17.60
C LYS A 39 -0.98 20.75 -16.12
N THR A 40 -1.85 21.26 -15.26
CA THR A 40 -1.71 21.15 -13.81
C THR A 40 -2.16 19.76 -13.39
N SER A 41 -1.29 18.75 -13.49
CA SER A 41 -1.56 17.43 -12.90
C SER A 41 -1.37 17.52 -11.38
N LEU A 42 -2.45 17.84 -10.68
CA LEU A 42 -2.47 17.82 -9.22
C LEU A 42 -2.49 16.37 -8.74
N HIS A 43 -1.48 16.00 -7.97
CA HIS A 43 -1.45 14.73 -7.25
C HIS A 43 -1.85 14.99 -5.80
N MET A 44 -2.76 14.18 -5.27
CA MET A 44 -3.21 14.31 -3.88
C MET A 44 -3.28 12.93 -3.23
N GLN A 45 -2.79 12.83 -2.01
CA GLN A 45 -2.95 11.65 -1.18
C GLN A 45 -3.79 12.02 0.05
N ILE A 46 -4.82 11.22 0.31
CA ILE A 46 -5.70 11.34 1.47
C ILE A 46 -5.52 10.08 2.31
N SER A 47 -5.12 10.23 3.57
CA SER A 47 -5.07 9.14 4.54
C SER A 47 -6.15 9.36 5.60
N GLN A 48 -7.10 8.44 5.66
CA GLN A 48 -8.13 8.38 6.70
C GLN A 48 -7.63 7.44 7.79
N ALA A 49 -7.54 7.96 9.01
CA ALA A 49 -7.03 7.25 10.16
C ALA A 49 -7.98 7.40 11.36
N VAL A 50 -7.85 6.51 12.31
CA VAL A 50 -8.42 6.68 13.65
C VAL A 50 -7.30 6.79 14.68
N LEU A 51 -7.50 7.64 15.67
CA LEU A 51 -6.74 7.62 16.90
C LEU A 51 -7.47 6.72 17.89
N GLU A 52 -6.77 5.68 18.34
CA GLU A 52 -7.20 4.76 19.37
C GLU A 52 -6.40 5.09 20.64
N LYS A 53 -7.10 5.33 21.75
CA LYS A 53 -6.46 5.55 23.04
C LYS A 53 -6.48 4.25 23.83
N ASP A 54 -5.32 3.76 24.25
CA ASP A 54 -5.25 2.59 25.11
C ASP A 54 -5.59 2.91 26.58
N HIS A 55 -5.72 1.87 27.40
CA HIS A 55 -6.02 2.00 28.83
C HIS A 55 -4.94 2.75 29.62
N GLU A 56 -3.71 2.83 29.10
CA GLU A 56 -2.58 3.57 29.69
C GLU A 56 -2.58 5.05 29.27
N GLY A 57 -3.49 5.43 28.37
CA GLY A 57 -3.67 6.79 27.89
C GLY A 57 -2.79 7.17 26.69
N THR A 58 -2.10 6.21 26.09
CA THR A 58 -1.30 6.39 24.88
C THR A 58 -2.19 6.35 23.65
N PHE A 59 -1.91 7.23 22.68
CA PHE A 59 -2.62 7.23 21.39
C PHE A 59 -1.86 6.41 20.35
N LYS A 60 -2.58 5.53 19.66
CA LYS A 60 -2.11 4.80 18.46
C LYS A 60 -2.93 5.25 17.26
N VAL A 61 -2.24 5.51 16.15
CA VAL A 61 -2.88 5.87 14.88
C VAL A 61 -3.02 4.60 14.05
N ARG A 62 -4.25 4.29 13.61
CA ARG A 62 -4.52 3.21 12.67
C ARG A 62 -5.07 3.78 11.38
N ILE A 63 -4.37 3.54 10.28
CA ILE A 63 -4.85 3.89 8.94
C ILE A 63 -6.00 2.95 8.57
N ILE A 64 -7.13 3.52 8.17
CA ILE A 64 -8.32 2.78 7.77
C ILE A 64 -8.43 2.73 6.25
N ARG A 65 -8.03 3.82 5.59
CA ARG A 65 -8.17 3.98 4.15
C ARG A 65 -7.16 4.98 3.61
N GLN A 66 -6.62 4.69 2.44
CA GLN A 66 -5.77 5.61 1.70
C GLN A 66 -6.28 5.78 0.28
N ILE A 67 -6.32 7.03 -0.19
CA ILE A 67 -6.83 7.40 -1.50
C ILE A 67 -5.76 8.24 -2.20
N LEU A 68 -5.44 7.89 -3.43
CA LEU A 68 -4.55 8.64 -4.29
C LEU A 68 -5.36 9.24 -5.45
N TRP A 69 -5.19 10.53 -5.69
CA TRP A 69 -5.68 11.22 -6.88
C TRP A 69 -4.50 11.53 -7.78
N VAL A 70 -4.54 11.02 -9.01
CA VAL A 70 -3.55 11.28 -10.07
C VAL A 70 -4.31 11.63 -11.33
N ASP A 71 -3.98 12.74 -11.97
CA ASP A 71 -4.62 13.18 -13.22
C ASP A 71 -6.17 13.14 -13.16
N ASN A 72 -6.73 13.58 -12.03
CA ASN A 72 -8.17 13.55 -11.70
C ASN A 72 -8.81 12.15 -11.60
N VAL A 73 -8.01 11.08 -11.59
CA VAL A 73 -8.46 9.72 -11.36
C VAL A 73 -8.23 9.33 -9.90
N ARG A 74 -9.27 8.78 -9.27
CA ARG A 74 -9.26 8.34 -7.88
C ARG A 74 -8.86 6.86 -7.79
N TYR A 75 -7.80 6.57 -7.05
CA TYR A 75 -7.32 5.23 -6.73
C TYR A 75 -7.44 4.97 -5.23
N GLU A 76 -7.83 3.76 -4.86
CA GLU A 76 -7.83 3.32 -3.47
C GLU A 76 -6.61 2.45 -3.23
N LEU A 77 -5.74 2.89 -2.32
CA LEU A 77 -4.49 2.22 -2.01
C LEU A 77 -4.78 1.06 -1.06
N HIS A 78 -4.25 -0.11 -1.41
CA HIS A 78 -4.35 -1.30 -0.59
C HIS A 78 -2.96 -1.81 -0.24
N GLU A 79 -2.76 -2.21 1.00
CA GLU A 79 -1.55 -2.88 1.42
C GLU A 79 -1.43 -4.25 0.75
N ILE A 80 -0.19 -4.62 0.43
CA ILE A 80 0.17 -5.96 -0.01
C ILE A 80 0.86 -6.65 1.17
N TYR A 81 0.29 -7.78 1.57
CA TYR A 81 0.80 -8.55 2.69
C TYR A 81 2.04 -9.31 2.26
N GLY A 82 3.09 -9.25 3.08
CA GLY A 82 4.36 -9.92 2.79
C GLY A 82 5.36 -9.10 1.96
N ILE A 83 5.09 -7.80 1.71
CA ILE A 83 6.02 -6.87 1.04
C ILE A 83 7.09 -6.27 1.98
N GLY A 84 6.94 -6.36 3.30
CA GLY A 84 7.88 -5.76 4.26
C GLY A 84 9.03 -6.68 4.67
N ASN A 85 10.26 -6.14 4.73
CA ASN A 85 11.23 -6.59 5.74
C ASN A 85 10.52 -6.51 7.10
N SER A 86 10.63 -7.58 7.88
CA SER A 86 10.14 -7.74 9.23
C SER A 86 10.11 -6.44 10.03
N GLY A 87 9.04 -6.21 10.79
CA GLY A 87 9.06 -5.25 11.90
C GLY A 87 10.24 -5.53 12.85
N PRO A 88 10.50 -4.62 13.82
CA PRO A 88 11.75 -4.60 14.58
C PRO A 88 12.06 -5.85 15.44
N ASP A 89 11.18 -6.87 15.49
CA ASP A 89 11.26 -7.99 16.43
C ASP A 89 11.23 -9.40 15.81
N TYR A 90 11.45 -9.57 14.49
CA TYR A 90 11.72 -10.91 13.95
C TYR A 90 13.13 -11.01 13.41
N GLU A 91 13.93 -11.81 14.11
CA GLU A 91 15.33 -12.07 13.85
C GLU A 91 15.64 -12.26 12.36
N ASN A 92 16.72 -11.60 11.99
CA ASN A 92 17.41 -11.56 10.71
C ASN A 92 17.86 -12.96 10.22
N ASN A 93 16.91 -13.83 9.93
CA ASN A 93 17.14 -15.09 9.24
C ASN A 93 16.22 -15.08 8.02
N GLY A 94 16.78 -15.01 6.81
CA GLY A 94 16.11 -14.69 5.51
C GLY A 94 14.81 -15.43 5.14
N SER A 95 14.36 -16.36 5.98
CA SER A 95 13.10 -17.14 5.95
C SER A 95 11.79 -16.37 5.65
N GLY A 96 11.76 -15.05 5.76
CA GLY A 96 10.57 -14.23 5.49
C GLY A 96 10.47 -13.70 4.06
N LYS A 97 11.54 -13.75 3.25
CA LYS A 97 11.63 -13.03 1.96
C LYS A 97 11.52 -13.96 0.74
N GLU A 98 11.67 -15.26 0.96
CA GLU A 98 11.70 -16.27 -0.09
C GLU A 98 10.29 -16.75 -0.46
N CYS A 99 10.12 -17.12 -1.72
CA CYS A 99 8.93 -17.76 -2.24
C CYS A 99 8.55 -18.99 -1.41
N VAL A 100 7.30 -19.05 -0.92
CA VAL A 100 6.84 -20.16 -0.07
C VAL A 100 6.73 -21.50 -0.79
N ILE A 101 6.88 -21.51 -2.11
CA ILE A 101 6.78 -22.71 -2.95
C ILE A 101 8.17 -23.30 -3.20
N CYS A 102 9.14 -22.51 -3.69
CA CYS A 102 10.48 -23.02 -3.96
C CYS A 102 11.48 -22.82 -2.82
N MET A 103 11.20 -21.91 -1.87
CA MET A 103 12.11 -21.55 -0.77
C MET A 103 13.51 -21.19 -1.27
N THR A 104 13.61 -20.48 -2.40
CA THR A 104 14.90 -20.14 -3.04
C THR A 104 14.85 -18.74 -3.63
N GLU A 105 13.90 -18.48 -4.52
CA GLU A 105 13.76 -17.18 -5.17
C GLU A 105 13.03 -16.18 -4.28
N PRO A 106 13.33 -14.87 -4.37
CA PRO A 106 12.61 -13.85 -3.63
C PRO A 106 11.14 -13.75 -4.08
N LYS A 107 10.28 -13.28 -3.18
CA LYS A 107 8.88 -12.98 -3.52
C LYS A 107 8.82 -11.74 -4.41
N ASP A 108 8.15 -11.86 -5.54
CA ASP A 108 7.88 -10.76 -6.48
C ASP A 108 6.41 -10.74 -6.94
N THR A 109 5.60 -11.74 -6.55
CA THR A 109 4.26 -11.92 -7.10
C THR A 109 3.20 -11.90 -6.01
N ALA A 110 2.24 -10.98 -6.17
CA ALA A 110 1.05 -10.84 -5.32
C ALA A 110 -0.17 -11.56 -5.92
N VAL A 111 -0.96 -12.18 -5.05
CA VAL A 111 -2.18 -12.91 -5.44
C VAL A 111 -3.41 -12.04 -5.24
N LEU A 112 -4.20 -11.77 -6.28
CA LEU A 112 -5.42 -10.95 -6.19
C LEU A 112 -6.69 -11.81 -6.16
N PRO A 113 -7.71 -11.45 -5.36
CA PRO A 113 -7.89 -10.18 -4.64
C PRO A 113 -7.32 -10.15 -3.21
N CYS A 114 -6.75 -11.26 -2.72
CA CYS A 114 -6.33 -11.40 -1.32
C CYS A 114 -5.05 -10.61 -0.95
N ARG A 115 -4.30 -10.13 -1.94
CA ARG A 115 -3.07 -9.33 -1.85
C ARG A 115 -1.90 -9.95 -1.07
N HIS A 116 -1.84 -11.28 -0.98
CA HIS A 116 -0.67 -11.95 -0.43
C HIS A 116 0.45 -12.02 -1.46
N MET A 117 1.56 -11.32 -1.21
CA MET A 117 2.83 -11.53 -1.91
C MET A 117 3.57 -12.68 -1.23
N CYS A 118 3.61 -13.83 -1.89
CA CYS A 118 4.10 -15.08 -1.27
C CYS A 118 4.93 -15.96 -2.20
N MET A 119 5.06 -15.62 -3.49
CA MET A 119 5.78 -16.46 -4.44
C MET A 119 6.61 -15.62 -5.41
N CYS A 120 7.58 -16.28 -6.03
CA CYS A 120 8.30 -15.77 -7.19
C CYS A 120 7.48 -15.98 -8.47
N SER A 121 7.79 -15.24 -9.52
CA SER A 121 7.14 -15.25 -10.82
C SER A 121 7.22 -16.62 -11.51
N GLY A 122 8.33 -17.34 -11.34
CA GLY A 122 8.49 -18.72 -11.83
C GLY A 122 7.48 -19.69 -11.22
N CYS A 123 7.32 -19.65 -9.89
CA CYS A 123 6.33 -20.47 -9.19
C CYS A 123 4.90 -20.01 -9.48
N ALA A 124 4.66 -18.71 -9.64
CA ALA A 124 3.36 -18.15 -10.02
C ALA A 124 2.86 -18.69 -11.38
N ASN A 125 3.75 -18.73 -12.38
CA ASN A 125 3.45 -19.28 -13.70
C ASN A 125 3.08 -20.76 -13.67
N THR A 126 3.71 -21.52 -12.78
CA THR A 126 3.37 -22.93 -12.56
C THR A 126 2.05 -23.07 -11.81
N LEU A 127 1.85 -22.27 -10.76
CA LEU A 127 0.67 -22.32 -9.91
C LEU A 127 -0.61 -22.10 -10.72
N ARG A 128 -0.63 -21.12 -11.64
CA ARG A 128 -1.82 -20.82 -12.46
C ARG A 128 -2.34 -22.00 -13.27
N LEU A 129 -1.47 -22.99 -13.57
CA LEU A 129 -1.83 -24.19 -14.34
C LEU A 129 -2.33 -25.33 -13.45
N GLN A 130 -2.01 -25.30 -12.16
CA GLN A 130 -2.28 -26.41 -11.22
C GLN A 130 -3.38 -26.08 -10.22
N SER A 131 -3.56 -24.81 -9.87
CA SER A 131 -4.48 -24.36 -8.84
C SER A 131 -4.91 -22.93 -9.10
N ASN A 132 -6.08 -22.57 -8.61
CA ASN A 132 -6.58 -21.20 -8.58
C ASN A 132 -6.67 -20.67 -7.14
N ARG A 133 -5.91 -21.22 -6.17
CA ARG A 133 -5.98 -20.82 -4.76
C ARG A 133 -4.67 -20.23 -4.26
N CYS A 134 -4.77 -19.16 -3.46
CA CYS A 134 -3.65 -18.55 -2.77
C CYS A 134 -2.96 -19.54 -1.80
N PRO A 135 -1.63 -19.69 -1.81
CA PRO A 135 -0.93 -20.57 -0.87
C PRO A 135 -1.08 -20.19 0.61
N ILE A 136 -1.33 -18.90 0.90
CA ILE A 136 -1.43 -18.39 2.28
C ILE A 136 -2.84 -18.55 2.82
N CYS A 137 -3.82 -17.93 2.17
CA CYS A 137 -5.20 -17.85 2.69
C CYS A 137 -6.17 -18.84 2.02
N ARG A 138 -5.74 -19.58 1.00
CA ARG A 138 -6.54 -20.55 0.23
C ARG A 138 -7.76 -19.96 -0.50
N GLN A 139 -7.94 -18.64 -0.48
CA GLN A 139 -8.96 -17.96 -1.28
C GLN A 139 -8.70 -18.19 -2.77
N PRO A 140 -9.75 -18.34 -3.59
CA PRO A 140 -9.59 -18.38 -5.03
C PRO A 140 -8.99 -17.06 -5.52
N PHE A 141 -8.03 -17.13 -6.43
CA PHE A 141 -7.43 -15.96 -7.06
C PHE A 141 -7.95 -15.78 -8.48
N GLU A 142 -8.03 -14.52 -8.86
CA GLU A 142 -8.47 -14.09 -10.20
C GLU A 142 -7.25 -13.70 -11.04
N GLU A 143 -6.25 -13.08 -10.40
CA GLU A 143 -5.07 -12.53 -11.06
C GLU A 143 -3.82 -12.70 -10.21
N LEU A 144 -2.67 -12.73 -10.88
CA LEU A 144 -1.34 -12.72 -10.28
C LEU A 144 -0.61 -11.47 -10.78
N LEU A 145 -0.17 -10.63 -9.85
CA LEU A 145 0.49 -9.36 -10.14
C LEU A 145 1.98 -9.49 -9.83
N GLU A 146 2.82 -9.48 -10.85
CA GLU A 146 4.28 -9.36 -10.73
C GLU A 146 4.64 -7.91 -10.37
N ILE A 147 5.43 -7.74 -9.32
CA ILE A 147 5.90 -6.46 -8.80
C ILE A 147 7.42 -6.52 -8.75
N ARG A 148 8.05 -5.73 -9.61
CA ARG A 148 9.51 -5.60 -9.64
C ARG A 148 9.95 -4.58 -8.62
N ILE A 149 10.58 -5.05 -7.56
CA ILE A 149 11.24 -4.20 -6.59
C ILE A 149 12.67 -4.01 -7.08
N ASN A 150 13.01 -2.79 -7.50
CA ASN A 150 14.40 -2.43 -7.75
C ASN A 150 15.09 -2.31 -6.38
N ASN A 151 15.62 -3.43 -5.89
CA ASN A 151 16.63 -3.39 -4.84
C ASN A 151 17.89 -2.81 -5.48
N GLY A 152 18.08 -1.50 -5.37
CA GLY A 152 19.34 -0.88 -5.75
C GLY A 152 20.48 -1.57 -4.98
N ASP A 153 21.40 -2.17 -5.73
CA ASP A 153 22.75 -2.60 -5.39
C ASP A 153 23.08 -2.53 -3.89
N ILE A 154 22.84 -3.64 -3.17
CA ILE A 154 23.62 -3.97 -1.98
C ILE A 154 24.49 -5.17 -2.39
N ASP A 155 25.40 -4.91 -3.33
CA ASP A 155 26.55 -5.76 -3.56
C ASP A 155 27.65 -5.26 -2.61
N GLU A 156 27.95 -6.02 -1.55
CA GLU A 156 29.25 -6.03 -0.88
C GLU A 156 29.99 -7.33 -1.23
#